data_AF-A0A7S3A4W3-F1
#
_entry.id   AF-A0A7S3A4W3-F1
#
_cell.length_a   1.000
_cell.length_b   1.000
_cell.length_c   1.000
_cell.angle_alpha   90.00
_cell.angle_beta   90.00
_cell.angle_gamma   90.00
#
_symmetry.space_group_name_H-M   'P 1'
#
loop_
_entity.id
_entity.type
_entity.pdbx_description
1 polymer ?
#
loop_
_entity_poly.entity_id
_entity_poly.type
_entity_poly.pdbx_seq_one_letter_code
_entity_poly.pdbx_strand_id
1 'polypeptide(L)'
;MSVSSEAFLVFQRTAQGMVGSLPVKTFDIRVGTDVSGMEQLLYSSMVTGYVVRNAEFRMKMNEKVREGAAQVFTSVNPDGGDKKEDDDLGSADYMRGVPDKHKLVREEISGRVSWFDERLKKRIEIDGEEYIDRLEKKLSQMQERIRPQVSGDVTNKLLLYLTRLPHRTVSSFGAEISEPATVAMCRILSDRLGLLNPSKMKMGFSVSREHVSQYICWCLLVGYSIRNLEMREDISELTSSYRRGMHMRQNTSPPEKEDDK
;
A
#
# COMPACT_ATOMS: atom_id res chain seq x y z
N MET A 1 -2.59 2.53 20.60
CA MET A 1 -2.02 2.28 19.25
C MET A 1 -2.93 2.95 18.23
N SER A 2 -2.52 4.05 17.60
CA SER A 2 -3.33 4.73 16.58
C SER A 2 -3.03 4.12 15.20
N VAL A 3 -3.94 3.31 14.68
CA VAL A 3 -3.89 2.80 13.31
C VAL A 3 -4.49 3.86 12.39
N SER A 4 -3.87 4.11 11.25
CA SER A 4 -4.45 5.02 10.25
C SER A 4 -5.76 4.42 9.69
N SER A 5 -6.76 5.26 9.46
CA SER A 5 -8.05 4.82 8.90
C SER A 5 -7.86 4.22 7.50
N GLU A 6 -6.89 4.77 6.75
CA GLU A 6 -6.47 4.27 5.45
C GLU A 6 -5.86 2.87 5.56
N ALA A 7 -5.01 2.61 6.55
CA ALA A 7 -4.43 1.29 6.79
C ALA A 7 -5.50 0.26 7.18
N PHE A 8 -6.49 0.64 7.98
CA PHE A 8 -7.59 -0.26 8.35
C PHE A 8 -8.42 -0.71 7.14
N LEU A 9 -8.73 0.20 6.22
CA LEU A 9 -9.40 -0.13 4.96
C LEU A 9 -8.56 -1.06 4.09
N VAL A 10 -7.23 -0.85 4.04
CA VAL A 10 -6.31 -1.79 3.37
C VAL A 10 -6.43 -3.18 3.97
N PHE A 11 -6.46 -3.28 5.30
CA PHE A 11 -6.56 -4.58 5.97
C PHE A 11 -7.88 -5.28 5.67
N GLN A 12 -8.99 -4.54 5.69
CA GLN A 12 -10.30 -5.08 5.35
C GLN A 12 -10.35 -5.59 3.91
N ARG A 13 -9.84 -4.82 2.95
CA ARG A 13 -9.79 -5.23 1.54
C ARG A 13 -8.89 -6.45 1.34
N THR A 14 -7.75 -6.49 2.03
CA THR A 14 -6.79 -7.60 1.96
C THR A 14 -7.37 -8.88 2.56
N ALA A 15 -8.04 -8.79 3.72
CA ALA A 15 -8.74 -9.92 4.34
C ALA A 15 -9.91 -10.42 3.47
N GLN A 16 -10.71 -9.51 2.90
CA GLN A 16 -11.77 -9.86 1.95
C GLN A 16 -11.22 -10.50 0.67
N GLY A 17 -10.04 -10.08 0.20
CA GLY A 17 -9.36 -10.72 -0.93
C GLY A 17 -8.95 -12.17 -0.63
N MET A 18 -8.45 -12.42 0.58
CA MET A 18 -7.99 -13.76 0.97
C MET A 18 -9.12 -14.74 1.32
N VAL A 19 -10.19 -14.28 1.97
CA VAL A 19 -11.32 -15.14 2.38
C VAL A 19 -12.52 -15.05 1.42
N GLY A 20 -12.41 -14.25 0.36
CA GLY A 20 -13.48 -14.00 -0.62
C GLY A 20 -14.50 -12.96 -0.15
N SER A 21 -15.40 -12.52 -1.04
CA SER A 21 -16.39 -11.45 -0.81
C SER A 21 -17.85 -11.94 -0.70
N LEU A 22 -18.07 -13.25 -0.58
CA LEU A 22 -19.41 -13.84 -0.59
C LEU A 22 -20.31 -13.34 0.56
N PRO A 23 -21.61 -13.09 0.34
CA PRO A 23 -22.52 -12.67 1.39
C PRO A 23 -22.75 -13.75 2.46
N VAL A 24 -22.42 -13.42 3.72
CA VAL A 24 -22.49 -14.33 4.88
C VAL A 24 -23.92 -14.69 5.31
N LYS A 25 -24.91 -13.89 4.90
CA LYS A 25 -26.33 -14.12 5.22
C LYS A 25 -26.95 -15.26 4.41
N THR A 26 -26.31 -15.65 3.30
CA THR A 26 -26.84 -16.63 2.34
C THR A 26 -25.99 -17.90 2.29
N PHE A 27 -24.74 -17.86 2.76
CA PHE A 27 -23.79 -18.96 2.68
C PHE A 27 -23.04 -19.16 4.01
N ASP A 28 -23.05 -20.39 4.55
CA ASP A 28 -22.13 -20.81 5.62
C ASP A 28 -20.79 -21.23 4.99
N ILE A 29 -19.79 -20.35 5.06
CA ILE A 29 -18.47 -20.56 4.45
C ILE A 29 -17.50 -21.01 5.52
N ARG A 30 -17.01 -22.24 5.36
CA ARG A 30 -16.03 -22.85 6.26
C ARG A 30 -14.70 -23.03 5.54
N VAL A 31 -13.64 -22.55 6.18
CA VAL A 31 -12.26 -22.69 5.70
C VAL A 31 -11.64 -23.86 6.45
N GLY A 32 -11.34 -24.94 5.73
CA GLY A 32 -10.60 -26.09 6.25
C GLY A 32 -9.12 -25.93 5.96
N THR A 33 -8.27 -25.86 6.97
CA THR A 33 -6.81 -25.82 6.79
C THR A 33 -6.11 -26.77 7.75
N ASP A 34 -4.88 -27.15 7.39
CA ASP A 34 -3.91 -27.73 8.31
C ASP A 34 -3.26 -26.63 9.17
N VAL A 35 -2.50 -27.05 10.18
CA VAL A 35 -1.80 -26.12 11.08
C VAL A 35 -0.72 -25.34 10.36
N SER A 36 0.04 -26.01 9.50
CA SER A 36 1.15 -25.37 8.77
C SER A 36 0.63 -24.37 7.75
N GLY A 37 -0.44 -24.71 7.01
CA GLY A 37 -1.13 -23.79 6.12
C GLY A 37 -1.69 -22.56 6.84
N MET A 38 -2.28 -22.73 8.03
CA MET A 38 -2.75 -21.58 8.82
C MET A 38 -1.59 -20.74 9.35
N GLU A 39 -0.55 -21.36 9.89
CA GLU A 39 0.64 -20.67 10.39
C GLU A 39 1.26 -19.80 9.28
N GLN A 40 1.42 -20.36 8.09
CA GLN A 40 1.95 -19.65 6.92
C GLN A 40 1.02 -18.50 6.48
N LEU A 41 -0.30 -18.71 6.51
CA LEU A 41 -1.27 -17.66 6.19
C LEU A 41 -1.23 -16.51 7.21
N LEU A 42 -1.16 -16.82 8.50
CA LEU A 42 -1.12 -15.82 9.56
C LEU A 42 0.22 -15.07 9.56
N TYR A 43 1.33 -15.78 9.33
CA TYR A 43 2.66 -15.18 9.17
C TYR A 43 2.71 -14.25 7.96
N SER A 44 2.29 -14.71 6.79
CA SER A 44 2.24 -13.85 5.58
C SER A 44 1.29 -12.66 5.75
N SER A 45 0.22 -12.81 6.53
CA SER A 45 -0.65 -11.69 6.93
C SER A 45 0.07 -10.68 7.84
N MET A 46 0.87 -11.14 8.82
CA MET A 46 1.70 -10.25 9.64
C MET A 46 2.74 -9.50 8.80
N VAL A 47 3.45 -10.21 7.91
CA VAL A 47 4.40 -9.61 6.97
C VAL A 47 3.71 -8.55 6.10
N THR A 48 2.52 -8.84 5.59
CA THR A 48 1.75 -7.88 4.79
C THR A 48 1.41 -6.62 5.60
N GLY A 49 1.04 -6.77 6.87
CA GLY A 49 0.78 -5.64 7.77
C GLY A 49 2.02 -4.76 8.01
N TYR A 50 3.18 -5.40 8.15
CA TYR A 50 4.48 -4.74 8.24
C TYR A 50 4.80 -3.91 6.98
N VAL A 51 4.61 -4.51 5.81
CA VAL A 51 4.79 -3.86 4.50
C VAL A 51 3.84 -2.68 4.31
N VAL A 52 2.58 -2.79 4.74
CA VAL A 52 1.63 -1.67 4.68
C VAL A 52 2.14 -0.48 5.48
N ARG A 53 2.72 -0.71 6.67
CA ARG A 53 3.31 0.38 7.45
C ARG A 53 4.54 0.99 6.76
N ASN A 54 5.40 0.16 6.17
CA ASN A 54 6.55 0.64 5.40
C ASN A 54 6.14 1.52 4.22
N ALA A 55 5.11 1.09 3.48
CA ALA A 55 4.56 1.83 2.36
C ALA A 55 3.97 3.17 2.81
N GLU A 56 3.19 3.17 3.89
CA GLU A 56 2.60 4.39 4.45
C GLU A 56 3.67 5.39 4.89
N PHE A 57 4.74 4.92 5.52
CA PHE A 57 5.86 5.78 5.93
C PHE A 57 6.55 6.41 4.72
N ARG A 58 6.92 5.62 3.70
CA ARG A 58 7.56 6.14 2.48
C ARG A 58 6.66 7.13 1.73
N MET A 59 5.36 6.85 1.65
CA MET A 59 4.38 7.74 1.04
C MET A 59 4.34 9.11 1.75
N LYS A 60 4.22 9.11 3.09
CA LYS A 60 4.19 10.35 3.90
C LYS A 60 5.50 11.11 3.84
N MET A 61 6.64 10.41 3.78
CA MET A 61 7.95 11.04 3.62
C MET A 61 8.05 11.76 2.28
N ASN A 62 7.67 11.11 1.19
CA ASN A 62 7.69 11.71 -0.15
C ASN A 62 6.75 12.92 -0.25
N GLU A 63 5.58 12.88 0.39
CA GLU A 63 4.64 14.01 0.45
C GLU A 63 5.29 15.22 1.12
N LYS A 64 5.91 15.02 2.29
CA LYS A 64 6.60 16.10 3.03
C LYS A 64 7.83 16.64 2.32
N VAL A 65 8.63 15.78 1.68
CA VAL A 65 9.81 16.21 0.90
C VAL A 65 9.36 17.10 -0.27
N ARG A 66 8.27 16.73 -0.95
CA ARG A 66 7.69 17.54 -2.02
C ARG A 66 7.16 18.89 -1.53
N GLU A 67 6.47 18.92 -0.39
CA GLU A 67 6.01 20.17 0.24
C GLU A 67 7.19 21.08 0.60
N GLY A 68 8.26 20.53 1.17
CA GLY A 68 9.48 21.29 1.48
C GLY A 68 10.18 21.82 0.23
N ALA A 69 10.28 21.02 -0.84
CA ALA A 69 10.86 21.44 -2.11
C ALA A 69 10.06 22.58 -2.77
N ALA A 70 8.72 22.53 -2.69
CA ALA A 70 7.86 23.61 -3.18
C ALA A 70 8.06 24.92 -2.38
N GLN A 71 8.25 24.84 -1.06
CA GLN A 71 8.50 26.03 -0.23
C GLN A 71 9.87 26.66 -0.48
N VAL A 72 10.92 25.85 -0.67
CA VAL A 72 12.26 26.35 -1.01
C VAL A 72 12.24 27.10 -2.35
N PHE A 73 11.50 26.59 -3.35
CA PHE A 73 11.35 27.25 -4.65
C PHE A 73 10.64 28.62 -4.56
N THR A 74 9.64 28.75 -3.67
CA THR A 74 8.96 30.05 -3.43
C THR A 74 9.80 31.06 -2.64
N SER A 75 10.82 30.61 -1.90
CA SER A 75 11.64 31.49 -1.04
C SER A 75 12.86 32.11 -1.74
N VAL A 76 13.20 31.66 -2.94
CA VAL A 76 14.40 32.10 -3.68
C VAL A 76 14.11 33.24 -4.68
N ASN A 77 12.85 33.54 -4.99
CA ASN A 77 12.49 34.67 -5.86
C ASN A 77 11.48 35.61 -5.19
N PRO A 78 11.94 36.72 -4.57
CA PRO A 78 11.05 37.74 -4.03
C PRO A 78 10.85 38.95 -4.96
N ASP A 79 11.29 38.91 -6.22
CA ASP A 79 11.12 40.05 -7.13
C ASP A 79 10.06 39.80 -8.21
N GLY A 80 9.17 40.79 -8.32
CA GLY A 80 7.84 40.68 -8.88
C GLY A 80 7.78 40.51 -10.39
N GLY A 81 6.68 39.89 -10.81
CA GLY A 81 6.27 39.83 -12.21
C GLY A 81 5.00 39.01 -12.33
N ASP A 82 3.84 39.68 -12.25
CA ASP A 82 2.54 39.12 -12.62
C ASP A 82 2.60 38.52 -14.02
N LYS A 83 2.77 37.21 -14.07
CA LYS A 83 2.48 36.39 -15.24
C LYS A 83 1.80 35.12 -14.75
N LYS A 84 0.48 35.09 -14.94
CA LYS A 84 -0.27 33.84 -15.10
C LYS A 84 0.22 33.20 -16.40
N GLU A 85 1.31 32.46 -16.31
CA GLU A 85 1.73 31.51 -17.33
C GLU A 85 1.55 30.13 -16.71
N ASP A 86 0.90 29.26 -17.48
CA ASP A 86 0.29 28.01 -17.06
C ASP A 86 1.26 27.09 -16.31
N ASP A 87 0.78 26.54 -15.19
CA ASP A 87 1.46 25.55 -14.36
C ASP A 87 1.74 24.25 -15.14
N ASP A 88 2.82 24.22 -15.91
CA ASP A 88 3.41 23.02 -16.48
C ASP A 88 4.88 22.90 -16.07
N LEU A 89 5.15 22.67 -14.78
CA LEU A 89 6.48 22.23 -14.36
C LEU A 89 6.45 21.45 -13.04
N GLY A 90 6.66 20.14 -13.13
CA GLY A 90 7.20 19.35 -12.02
C GLY A 90 6.32 18.27 -11.42
N SER A 91 5.40 17.67 -12.19
CA SER A 91 4.84 16.35 -11.84
C SER A 91 5.55 15.28 -12.67
N ALA A 92 5.92 14.18 -12.00
CA ALA A 92 6.35 12.90 -12.54
C ALA A 92 7.85 12.65 -12.79
N ASP A 93 8.57 12.29 -11.71
CA ASP A 93 9.72 11.38 -11.83
C ASP A 93 9.52 10.03 -11.09
N TYR A 94 8.35 9.82 -10.46
CA TYR A 94 7.92 8.52 -9.91
C TYR A 94 6.82 7.83 -10.75
N MET A 95 6.49 8.40 -11.92
CA MET A 95 5.57 7.80 -12.91
C MET A 95 6.28 7.49 -14.24
N ARG A 96 7.61 7.36 -14.25
CA ARG A 96 8.36 6.95 -15.45
C ARG A 96 8.27 5.43 -15.61
N GLY A 97 7.12 4.97 -16.09
CA GLY A 97 6.89 3.55 -16.38
C GLY A 97 5.44 3.14 -16.60
N VAL A 98 4.47 4.06 -16.53
CA VAL A 98 3.07 3.76 -16.81
C VAL A 98 2.57 4.71 -17.89
N PRO A 99 2.27 4.23 -19.11
CA PRO A 99 1.55 5.05 -20.08
C PRO A 99 0.23 5.48 -19.45
N ASP A 100 -0.03 6.78 -19.45
CA ASP A 100 -1.26 7.38 -18.97
C ASP A 100 -2.46 6.79 -19.73
N LYS A 101 -3.13 5.79 -19.16
CA LYS A 101 -4.23 5.07 -19.83
C LYS A 101 -5.55 5.84 -19.83
N HIS A 102 -5.58 7.13 -19.46
CA HIS A 102 -6.80 7.93 -19.54
C HIS A 102 -6.59 9.35 -20.08
N LYS A 103 -5.67 9.51 -21.02
CA LYS A 103 -5.89 10.45 -22.11
C LYS A 103 -5.86 9.63 -23.40
N LEU A 104 -7.02 9.07 -23.76
CA LEU A 104 -7.26 8.63 -25.12
C LEU A 104 -7.15 9.88 -25.98
N VAL A 105 -5.93 10.18 -26.43
CA VAL A 105 -5.75 10.97 -27.64
C VAL A 105 -6.58 10.21 -28.67
N ARG A 106 -7.67 10.83 -29.14
CA ARG A 106 -8.35 10.34 -30.33
C ARG A 106 -7.34 10.47 -31.45
N GLU A 107 -6.48 9.47 -31.60
CA GLU A 107 -5.88 9.21 -32.90
C GLU A 107 -7.06 9.04 -33.87
N GLU A 108 -6.90 9.57 -35.08
CA GLU A 108 -7.92 9.53 -36.11
C GLU A 108 -8.16 8.05 -36.48
N ILE A 109 -9.11 7.40 -35.79
CA ILE A 109 -9.36 5.98 -35.92
C ILE A 109 -10.20 5.78 -37.18
N SER A 110 -9.53 5.48 -38.29
CA SER A 110 -10.19 5.13 -39.55
C SER A 110 -9.98 3.64 -39.86
N GLY A 111 -11.07 2.88 -39.93
CA GLY A 111 -11.05 1.47 -40.31
C GLY A 111 -12.36 0.73 -40.04
N ARG A 112 -12.68 -0.30 -40.85
CA ARG A 112 -13.83 -1.19 -40.59
C ARG A 112 -13.41 -2.36 -39.70
N VAL A 113 -14.13 -2.59 -38.61
CA VAL A 113 -13.87 -3.66 -37.64
C VAL A 113 -14.98 -4.70 -37.72
N SER A 114 -14.62 -5.97 -37.90
CA SER A 114 -15.61 -7.05 -37.86
C SER A 114 -16.01 -7.36 -36.41
N TRP A 115 -17.25 -7.01 -36.05
CA TRP A 115 -17.80 -7.29 -34.73
C TRP A 115 -18.80 -8.44 -34.77
N PHE A 116 -18.83 -9.25 -33.72
CA PHE A 116 -19.79 -10.35 -33.62
C PHE A 116 -21.07 -9.87 -32.94
N ASP A 117 -22.16 -9.79 -33.69
CA ASP A 117 -23.47 -9.49 -33.12
C ASP A 117 -24.11 -10.76 -32.58
N GLU A 118 -24.20 -10.82 -31.25
CA GLU A 118 -24.74 -11.94 -30.50
C GLU A 118 -26.25 -12.13 -30.74
N ARG A 119 -26.98 -11.07 -31.14
CA ARG A 119 -28.43 -11.15 -31.44
C ARG A 119 -28.71 -11.75 -32.80
N LEU A 120 -27.83 -11.49 -33.77
CA LEU A 120 -27.96 -11.95 -35.15
C LEU A 120 -27.07 -13.16 -35.47
N LYS A 121 -26.24 -13.60 -34.49
CA LYS A 121 -25.23 -14.67 -34.61
C LYS A 121 -24.37 -14.54 -35.87
N LYS A 122 -24.06 -13.30 -36.28
CA LYS A 122 -23.33 -13.01 -37.51
C LYS A 122 -22.27 -11.95 -37.24
N ARG A 123 -21.14 -12.04 -37.95
CA ARG A 123 -20.15 -10.95 -37.98
C ARG A 123 -20.60 -9.85 -38.93
N ILE A 124 -20.63 -8.64 -38.41
CA ILE A 124 -21.01 -7.41 -39.13
C ILE A 124 -19.78 -6.51 -39.12
N GLU A 125 -19.49 -5.87 -40.25
CA GLU A 125 -18.47 -4.82 -40.30
C GLU A 125 -19.07 -3.53 -39.75
N ILE A 126 -18.52 -3.04 -38.65
CA ILE A 126 -18.89 -1.78 -38.01
C ILE A 126 -17.74 -0.80 -38.22
N ASP A 127 -18.06 0.48 -38.34
CA ASP A 127 -17.04 1.53 -38.41
C ASP A 127 -16.24 1.62 -37.10
N GLY A 128 -14.96 1.98 -37.20
CA GLY A 128 -14.02 2.00 -36.09
C GLY A 128 -14.43 2.99 -34.99
N GLU A 129 -14.98 4.15 -35.37
CA GLU A 129 -15.47 5.14 -34.40
C GLU A 129 -16.72 4.66 -33.68
N GLU A 130 -17.68 4.08 -34.41
CA GLU A 130 -18.92 3.54 -33.83
C GLU A 130 -18.61 2.37 -32.88
N TYR A 131 -17.64 1.54 -33.23
CA TYR A 131 -17.20 0.44 -32.38
C TYR A 131 -16.62 0.94 -31.05
N ILE A 132 -15.78 1.97 -31.08
CA ILE A 132 -15.16 2.56 -29.88
C ILE A 132 -16.22 3.23 -29.01
N ASP A 133 -17.11 4.04 -29.56
CA ASP A 133 -18.19 4.68 -28.80
C ASP A 133 -19.06 3.64 -28.07
N ARG A 134 -19.37 2.54 -28.76
CA ARG A 134 -20.14 1.44 -28.17
C ARG A 134 -19.39 0.72 -27.05
N LEU A 135 -18.08 0.53 -27.20
CA LEU A 135 -17.23 -0.03 -26.15
C LEU A 135 -17.11 0.90 -24.95
N GLU A 136 -16.88 2.20 -25.17
CA GLU A 136 -16.81 3.22 -24.11
C GLU A 136 -18.12 3.30 -23.34
N LYS A 137 -19.27 3.23 -24.02
CA LYS A 137 -20.59 3.17 -23.39
C LYS A 137 -20.78 1.91 -22.56
N LYS A 138 -20.34 0.75 -23.05
CA LYS A 138 -20.42 -0.53 -22.34
C LYS A 138 -19.49 -0.56 -21.12
N LEU A 139 -18.28 0.00 -21.27
CA LEU A 139 -17.33 0.20 -20.17
C LEU A 139 -17.91 1.12 -19.10
N SER A 140 -18.51 2.25 -19.49
CA SER A 140 -19.15 3.20 -18.58
C SER A 140 -20.28 2.54 -17.78
N GLN A 141 -21.15 1.79 -18.45
CA GLN A 141 -22.24 1.04 -17.79
C GLN A 141 -21.71 -0.03 -16.82
N MET A 142 -20.67 -0.76 -17.21
CA MET A 142 -20.08 -1.79 -16.37
C MET A 142 -19.38 -1.18 -15.15
N GLN A 143 -18.68 -0.07 -15.35
CA GLN A 143 -18.00 0.68 -14.30
C GLN A 143 -18.98 1.30 -13.32
N GLU A 144 -20.14 1.76 -13.78
CA GLU A 144 -21.23 2.27 -12.93
C GLU A 144 -21.85 1.17 -12.04
N ARG A 145 -21.95 -0.07 -12.54
CA ARG A 145 -22.38 -1.23 -11.74
C ARG A 145 -21.38 -1.64 -10.66
N ILE A 146 -20.09 -1.41 -10.89
CA ILE A 146 -19.02 -1.74 -9.95
C ILE A 146 -18.81 -0.60 -8.92
N ARG A 147 -19.08 0.65 -9.30
CA ARG A 147 -18.91 1.86 -8.47
C ARG A 147 -19.48 1.77 -7.05
N PRO A 148 -20.74 1.34 -6.82
CA PRO A 148 -21.31 1.30 -5.47
C PRO A 148 -20.63 0.27 -4.54
N GLN A 149 -19.90 -0.72 -5.08
CA GLN A 149 -19.14 -1.68 -4.26
C GLN A 149 -17.71 -1.20 -3.92
N VAL A 150 -17.20 -0.18 -4.63
CA VAL A 150 -15.80 0.27 -4.51
C VAL A 150 -15.69 1.70 -3.98
N SER A 151 -16.81 2.42 -3.82
CA SER A 151 -16.84 3.87 -3.58
C SER A 151 -16.19 4.37 -2.28
N GLY A 152 -16.06 3.53 -1.24
CA GLY A 152 -15.29 3.87 -0.03
C GLY A 152 -13.77 3.69 -0.18
N ASP A 153 -13.36 3.02 -1.26
CA ASP A 153 -12.02 2.46 -1.43
C ASP A 153 -11.17 3.21 -2.48
N VAL A 154 -11.81 3.90 -3.43
CA VAL A 154 -11.13 4.68 -4.49
C VAL A 154 -10.40 5.91 -3.95
N THR A 155 -10.80 6.42 -2.79
CA THR A 155 -10.18 7.60 -2.16
C THR A 155 -8.97 7.25 -1.29
N ASN A 156 -8.72 5.96 -1.05
CA ASN A 156 -7.64 5.54 -0.17
C ASN A 156 -6.28 5.69 -0.90
N LYS A 157 -5.61 6.81 -0.62
CA LYS A 157 -4.30 7.14 -1.20
C LYS A 157 -3.26 6.03 -0.97
N LEU A 158 -3.28 5.36 0.19
CA LEU A 158 -2.37 4.27 0.53
C LEU A 158 -2.63 3.01 -0.32
N LEU A 159 -3.90 2.67 -0.56
CA LEU A 159 -4.26 1.59 -1.48
C LEU A 159 -3.88 1.90 -2.92
N LEU A 160 -4.11 3.13 -3.38
CA LEU A 160 -3.66 3.57 -4.70
C LEU A 160 -2.13 3.50 -4.82
N TYR A 161 -1.42 3.87 -3.76
CA TYR A 161 0.03 3.75 -3.72
C TYR A 161 0.47 2.28 -3.82
N LEU A 162 -0.06 1.41 -2.95
CA LEU A 162 0.27 -0.02 -2.93
C LEU A 162 -0.04 -0.73 -4.26
N THR A 163 -1.17 -0.40 -4.89
CA THR A 163 -1.59 -1.01 -6.17
C THR A 163 -0.76 -0.53 -7.37
N ARG A 164 -0.06 0.60 -7.24
CA ARG A 164 0.80 1.15 -8.30
C ARG A 164 2.28 0.79 -8.13
N LEU A 165 2.65 0.14 -7.04
CA LEU A 165 4.03 -0.27 -6.82
C LEU A 165 4.45 -1.35 -7.84
N PRO A 166 5.62 -1.22 -8.48
CA PRO A 166 6.19 -2.29 -9.30
C PRO A 166 6.38 -3.56 -8.47
N HIS A 167 6.12 -4.74 -9.04
CA HIS A 167 6.22 -6.02 -8.35
C HIS A 167 7.60 -6.27 -7.69
N ARG A 168 8.68 -5.69 -8.22
CA ARG A 168 10.02 -5.77 -7.63
C ARG A 168 10.14 -5.02 -6.30
N THR A 169 9.44 -3.90 -6.15
CA THR A 169 9.48 -3.07 -4.94
C THR A 169 8.68 -3.72 -3.81
N VAL A 170 7.59 -4.42 -4.13
CA VAL A 170 6.81 -5.20 -3.15
C VAL A 170 7.66 -6.30 -2.52
N SER A 171 8.49 -6.98 -3.31
CA SER A 171 9.44 -7.98 -2.80
C SER A 171 10.55 -7.37 -1.94
N SER A 172 11.05 -6.16 -2.26
CA SER A 172 12.04 -5.49 -1.42
C SER A 172 11.47 -5.07 -0.06
N PHE A 173 10.18 -4.70 0.01
CA PHE A 173 9.53 -4.39 1.28
C PHE A 173 9.44 -5.60 2.24
N GLY A 174 9.32 -6.81 1.68
CA GLY A 174 9.38 -8.05 2.45
C GLY A 174 10.81 -8.53 2.76
N ALA A 175 11.80 -8.03 2.01
CA ALA A 175 13.22 -8.35 2.24
C ALA A 175 13.88 -7.44 3.29
N GLU A 176 13.34 -6.25 3.53
CA GLU A 176 13.78 -5.31 4.58
C GLU A 176 13.05 -5.54 5.93
N ILE A 177 12.58 -6.77 6.22
CA ILE A 177 12.01 -7.06 7.53
C ILE A 177 13.17 -7.26 8.50
N SER A 178 13.16 -6.49 9.58
CA SER A 178 14.13 -6.61 10.66
C SER A 178 14.11 -8.02 11.28
N GLU A 179 15.28 -8.54 11.60
CA GLU A 179 15.44 -9.84 12.25
C GLU A 179 14.67 -9.91 13.59
N PRO A 180 14.77 -8.90 14.49
CA PRO A 180 13.91 -8.79 15.66
C PRO A 180 12.41 -8.88 15.37
N ALA A 181 11.92 -8.21 14.32
CA ALA A 181 10.51 -8.27 13.92
C ALA A 181 10.10 -9.69 13.50
N THR A 182 10.93 -10.36 12.71
CA THR A 182 10.69 -11.72 12.25
C THR A 182 10.59 -12.69 13.43
N VAL A 183 11.56 -12.61 14.36
CA VAL A 183 11.58 -13.43 15.58
C VAL A 183 10.34 -13.16 16.44
N ALA A 184 9.96 -11.90 16.61
CA ALA A 184 8.76 -11.53 17.36
C ALA A 184 7.48 -12.09 16.72
N MET A 185 7.32 -11.99 15.40
CA MET A 185 6.17 -12.53 14.67
C MET A 185 6.07 -14.05 14.82
N CYS A 186 7.16 -14.77 14.57
CA CYS A 186 7.21 -16.22 14.73
C CYS A 186 6.90 -16.64 16.17
N ARG A 187 7.44 -15.93 17.17
CA ARG A 187 7.16 -16.22 18.58
C ARG A 187 5.70 -16.00 18.95
N ILE A 188 5.08 -14.92 18.47
CA ILE A 188 3.64 -14.65 18.70
C ILE A 188 2.78 -15.74 18.09
N LEU A 189 3.12 -16.19 16.87
CA LEU A 189 2.41 -17.28 16.21
C LEU A 189 2.58 -18.59 16.97
N SER A 190 3.80 -18.99 17.29
CA SER A 190 4.05 -20.25 18.00
C SER A 190 3.43 -20.26 19.40
N ASP A 191 3.39 -19.13 20.11
CA ASP A 191 2.71 -19.02 21.40
C ASP A 191 1.18 -19.18 21.24
N ARG A 192 0.57 -18.45 20.30
CA ARG A 192 -0.89 -18.47 20.10
C ARG A 192 -1.42 -19.74 19.43
N LEU A 193 -0.70 -20.29 18.46
CA LEU A 193 -1.01 -21.60 17.87
C LEU A 193 -0.61 -22.75 18.80
N GLY A 194 0.46 -22.63 19.58
CA GLY A 194 0.90 -23.65 20.54
C GLY A 194 -0.08 -23.86 21.70
N LEU A 195 -0.81 -22.80 22.11
CA LEU A 195 -1.93 -22.90 23.06
C LEU A 195 -3.11 -23.74 22.51
N LEU A 196 -3.20 -23.90 21.19
CA LEU A 196 -4.17 -24.79 20.53
C LEU A 196 -3.58 -26.21 20.46
N ASN A 197 -3.47 -26.89 21.61
CA ASN A 197 -3.06 -28.30 21.79
C ASN A 197 -2.67 -29.08 20.49
N PRO A 198 -1.38 -29.27 20.18
CA PRO A 198 -0.92 -29.92 18.94
C PRO A 198 -1.43 -31.37 18.79
N SER A 199 -1.75 -32.05 19.89
CA SER A 199 -2.32 -33.40 19.89
C SER A 199 -3.78 -33.47 19.44
N LYS A 200 -4.54 -32.36 19.52
CA LYS A 200 -5.93 -32.25 18.99
C LYS A 200 -5.96 -31.64 17.58
N MET A 201 -4.85 -31.04 17.14
CA MET A 201 -4.75 -30.20 15.94
C MET A 201 -4.23 -30.93 14.68
N LYS A 202 -3.82 -32.20 14.80
CA LYS A 202 -3.53 -33.07 13.64
C LYS A 202 -4.76 -33.32 12.75
N MET A 203 -5.96 -33.05 13.27
CA MET A 203 -7.19 -33.01 12.48
C MET A 203 -7.33 -31.60 11.91
N GLY A 204 -7.36 -31.47 10.58
CA GLY A 204 -7.64 -30.20 9.91
C GLY A 204 -8.85 -29.53 10.54
N PHE A 205 -8.74 -28.24 10.84
CA PHE A 205 -9.77 -27.51 11.55
C PHE A 205 -10.57 -26.67 10.57
N SER A 206 -11.89 -26.65 10.77
CA SER A 206 -12.84 -25.94 9.92
C SER A 206 -13.33 -24.70 10.66
N VAL A 207 -12.91 -23.52 10.22
CA VAL A 207 -13.25 -22.24 10.87
C VAL A 207 -14.17 -21.42 9.97
N SER A 208 -15.13 -20.73 10.59
CA SER A 208 -16.00 -19.78 9.88
C SER A 208 -15.17 -18.67 9.21
N ARG A 209 -15.58 -18.27 8.02
CA ARG A 209 -14.95 -17.17 7.26
C ARG A 209 -14.79 -15.89 8.09
N GLU A 210 -15.77 -15.54 8.92
CA GLU A 210 -15.73 -14.33 9.75
C GLU A 210 -14.58 -14.40 10.74
N HIS A 211 -14.41 -15.54 11.41
CA HIS A 211 -13.34 -15.73 12.38
C HIS A 211 -11.97 -15.72 11.69
N VAL A 212 -11.82 -16.40 10.55
CA VAL A 212 -10.57 -16.36 9.77
C VAL A 212 -10.24 -14.94 9.33
N SER A 213 -11.22 -14.20 8.79
CA SER A 213 -11.05 -12.80 8.42
C SER A 213 -10.65 -11.93 9.62
N GLN A 214 -11.20 -12.18 10.80
CA GLN A 214 -10.81 -11.48 12.02
C GLN A 214 -9.36 -11.81 12.40
N TYR A 215 -8.96 -13.08 12.41
CA TYR A 215 -7.58 -13.48 12.70
C TYR A 215 -6.57 -12.86 11.72
N ILE A 216 -6.90 -12.84 10.44
CA ILE A 216 -6.11 -12.16 9.41
C ILE A 216 -5.99 -10.66 9.72
N CYS A 217 -7.10 -9.98 10.01
CA CYS A 217 -7.08 -8.56 10.38
C CYS A 217 -6.23 -8.30 11.64
N TRP A 218 -6.30 -9.17 12.65
CA TRP A 218 -5.45 -9.10 13.82
C TRP A 218 -3.97 -9.30 13.47
N CYS A 219 -3.64 -10.26 12.60
CA CYS A 219 -2.27 -10.49 12.16
C CYS A 219 -1.71 -9.29 11.39
N LEU A 220 -2.49 -8.72 10.47
CA LEU A 220 -2.14 -7.48 9.76
C LEU A 220 -1.88 -6.33 10.75
N LEU A 221 -2.73 -6.20 11.77
CA LEU A 221 -2.57 -5.19 12.82
C LEU A 221 -1.30 -5.42 13.65
N VAL A 222 -1.01 -6.67 14.02
CA VAL A 222 0.20 -7.04 14.76
C VAL A 222 1.43 -6.67 13.95
N GLY A 223 1.52 -7.07 12.68
CA GLY A 223 2.63 -6.71 11.81
C GLY A 223 2.83 -5.19 11.68
N TYR A 224 1.74 -4.46 11.49
CA TYR A 224 1.74 -3.00 11.45
C TYR A 224 2.24 -2.37 12.76
N SER A 225 1.85 -2.93 13.91
CA SER A 225 2.27 -2.43 15.22
C SER A 225 3.73 -2.74 15.54
N ILE A 226 4.24 -3.92 15.14
CA ILE A 226 5.67 -4.26 15.27
C ILE A 226 6.52 -3.22 14.53
N ARG A 227 6.19 -2.91 13.26
CA ARG A 227 6.93 -1.89 12.52
C ARG A 227 6.88 -0.51 13.20
N ASN A 228 5.73 -0.16 13.78
CA ASN A 228 5.58 1.10 14.51
C ASN A 228 6.46 1.18 15.75
N LEU A 229 6.65 0.07 16.45
CA LEU A 229 7.53 0.01 17.60
C LEU A 229 8.98 0.17 17.17
N GLU A 230 9.43 -0.55 16.14
CA GLU A 230 10.77 -0.41 15.58
C GLU A 230 11.05 1.03 15.14
N MET A 231 10.13 1.63 14.39
CA MET A 231 10.30 3.02 13.94
C MET A 231 10.43 4.01 15.10
N ARG A 232 9.73 3.77 16.21
CA ARG A 232 9.84 4.61 17.40
C ARG A 232 11.18 4.43 18.10
N GLU A 233 11.69 3.21 18.13
CA GLU A 233 13.01 2.88 18.65
C GLU A 233 14.10 3.52 17.80
N ASP A 234 14.04 3.38 16.47
CA ASP A 234 14.95 4.00 15.50
C ASP A 234 15.08 5.51 15.74
N ILE A 235 13.94 6.21 15.89
CA ILE A 235 13.89 7.66 16.13
C ILE A 235 14.48 8.01 17.50
N SER A 236 14.18 7.21 18.53
CA SER A 236 14.70 7.41 19.88
C SER A 236 16.22 7.28 19.92
N GLU A 237 16.76 6.28 19.20
CA GLU A 237 18.19 6.06 19.10
C GLU A 237 18.89 7.21 18.38
N LEU A 238 18.35 7.66 17.24
CA LEU A 238 18.85 8.82 16.49
C LEU A 238 18.83 10.11 17.32
N THR A 239 17.76 10.32 18.10
CA THR A 239 17.66 11.49 18.98
C THR A 239 18.70 11.42 20.11
N SER A 240 18.92 10.22 20.65
CA SER A 240 19.88 9.97 21.72
C SER A 240 21.32 10.08 21.24
N SER A 241 21.62 9.66 20.01
CA SER A 241 22.94 9.80 19.39
C SER A 241 23.23 11.27 19.06
N TYR A 242 22.25 12.01 18.52
CA TYR A 242 22.38 13.45 18.27
C TYR A 242 22.62 14.23 19.57
N ARG A 243 21.86 13.93 20.63
CA ARG A 243 22.05 14.55 21.96
C ARG A 243 23.45 14.29 22.52
N ARG A 244 23.95 13.05 22.42
CA ARG A 244 25.33 12.71 22.83
C ARG A 244 26.39 13.43 22.00
N GLY A 245 26.19 13.54 20.69
CA GLY A 245 27.12 14.26 19.80
C GLY A 245 27.22 15.75 20.09
N MET A 246 26.11 16.40 20.49
CA MET A 246 26.13 17.81 20.90
C MET A 246 26.95 18.04 22.18
N HIS A 247 26.84 17.16 23.17
CA HIS A 247 27.63 17.27 24.41
C HIS A 247 29.14 17.09 24.17
N MET A 248 29.55 16.29 23.20
CA MET A 248 30.98 16.15 22.86
C MET A 248 31.56 17.37 22.13
N ARG A 249 30.76 18.03 21.27
CA ARG A 249 31.20 19.25 20.56
C ARG A 249 31.41 20.47 21.48
N GLN A 250 30.72 20.55 22.61
CA GLN A 250 30.90 21.65 23.57
C GLN A 250 32.18 21.52 24.41
N ASN A 251 32.77 20.32 24.51
CA ASN A 251 33.97 20.07 25.31
C ASN A 251 35.29 20.17 24.52
N THR A 252 35.24 20.48 23.22
CA THR A 252 36.42 20.68 22.36
C THR A 252 36.53 22.16 21.96
N SER A 253 36.82 23.03 22.92
CA SER A 253 37.35 24.38 22.63
C SER A 253 38.88 24.29 22.47
N PRO A 254 39.52 25.03 21.54
CA PRO A 254 40.96 24.92 21.32
C PRO A 254 41.74 25.43 22.54
N PRO A 255 42.93 24.89 22.85
CA PRO A 255 43.78 25.46 23.89
C PRO A 255 44.20 26.88 23.46
N GLU A 256 43.95 27.84 24.34
CA GLU A 256 44.51 29.19 24.24
C GLU A 256 46.03 29.05 24.09
N LYS A 257 46.59 29.68 23.05
CA LYS A 257 48.03 29.79 22.91
C LYS A 257 48.52 30.63 24.09
N GLU A 258 49.27 30.00 24.99
CA GLU A 258 50.11 30.71 25.95
C GLU A 258 51.12 31.52 25.13
N ASP A 259 50.99 32.85 25.21
CA ASP A 259 51.98 33.79 24.71
C ASP A 259 53.25 33.65 25.56
N ASP A 260 54.30 33.07 24.96
CA ASP A 260 55.67 33.09 25.48
C ASP A 260 56.12 34.54 25.71
N LYS A 261 56.69 34.80 26.90
CA LYS A 261 57.31 36.07 27.27
C LYS A 261 58.77 35.85 27.65
#